data_AF-A0A937FY58-F1
#
_entry.id   AF-A0A937FY58-F1
#
_cell.length_a   1.000
_cell.length_b   1.000
_cell.length_c   1.000
_cell.angle_alpha   90.00
_cell.angle_beta   90.00
_cell.angle_gamma   90.00
#
_symmetry.space_group_name_H-M   'P 1'
#
loop_
_entity.id
_entity.type
_entity.pdbx_description
1 polymer ?
#
loop_
_entity_poly.entity_id
_entity_poly.type
_entity_poly.pdbx_seq_one_letter_code
_entity_poly.pdbx_strand_id
1 'polypeptide(L)'
;MINNQMVLGLGIHCVLALIVSIEPEYPFIPYFFGIIVLFNIIGIGLIKIGKVKSGAMVFLISSGILVPIGLIGAMGARKVLDKLKKDEFINNKA
;
A
#
# COMPACT_ATOMS: atom_id res chain seq x y z
N MET A 1 0.16 -12.45 -5.15
CA MET A 1 1.29 -12.48 -4.19
C MET A 1 1.22 -11.23 -3.33
N ILE A 2 0.95 -11.35 -2.04
CA ILE A 2 0.89 -10.20 -1.12
C ILE A 2 2.15 -10.27 -0.24
N ASN A 3 2.89 -9.17 -0.12
CA ASN A 3 4.09 -9.11 0.71
C ASN A 3 3.71 -8.76 2.17
N ASN A 4 4.31 -9.42 3.16
CA ASN A 4 4.04 -9.15 4.57
C ASN A 4 4.27 -7.68 4.97
N GLN A 5 5.22 -6.99 4.35
CA GLN A 5 5.44 -5.56 4.59
C GLN A 5 4.27 -4.69 4.12
N MET A 6 3.52 -5.11 3.10
CA MET A 6 2.28 -4.42 2.69
C MET A 6 1.18 -4.62 3.74
N VAL A 7 1.05 -5.83 4.27
CA VAL A 7 0.07 -6.13 5.34
C VAL A 7 0.41 -5.33 6.60
N LEU A 8 1.69 -5.32 6.99
CA LEU A 8 2.18 -4.53 8.11
C LEU A 8 1.96 -3.03 7.89
N GLY A 9 2.28 -2.52 6.69
CA GLY A 9 2.05 -1.13 6.32
C GLY A 9 0.57 -0.74 6.43
N LEU A 10 -0.33 -1.57 5.90
CA LEU A 10 -1.78 -1.33 6.06
C LEU A 10 -2.18 -1.30 7.53
N GLY A 11 -1.68 -2.22 8.36
CA GLY A 11 -1.95 -2.22 9.80
C GLY A 11 -1.51 -0.92 10.47
N ILE A 12 -0.29 -0.46 10.18
CA ILE A 12 0.24 0.82 10.69
C ILE A 12 -0.63 1.99 10.24
N HIS A 13 -1.02 2.04 8.96
CA HIS A 13 -1.85 3.13 8.45
C HIS A 13 -3.26 3.15 9.05
N CYS A 14 -3.85 1.98 9.29
CA CYS A 14 -5.13 1.88 10.00
C CYS A 14 -5.02 2.39 11.44
N VAL A 15 -3.99 1.99 12.17
CA VAL A 15 -3.75 2.49 13.54
C VAL A 15 -3.56 4.00 13.53
N LEU A 16 -2.78 4.52 12.58
CA LEU A 16 -2.55 5.95 12.45
C LEU A 16 -3.83 6.71 12.13
N ALA A 17 -4.66 6.19 11.22
CA ALA A 17 -5.98 6.76 10.89
C ALA A 17 -6.92 6.78 12.11
N LEU A 18 -6.88 5.76 12.97
CA LEU A 18 -7.64 5.71 14.22
C LEU A 18 -7.13 6.74 15.24
N ILE A 19 -5.81 6.85 15.42
CA ILE A 19 -5.20 7.82 16.35
C ILE A 19 -5.57 9.24 15.95
N VAL A 20 -5.48 9.60 14.66
CA VAL A 20 -5.86 10.96 14.24
C VAL A 20 -7.38 11.20 14.34
N SER A 21 -8.21 10.15 14.26
CA SER A 21 -9.67 10.29 14.32
C SER A 21 -10.23 10.73 15.67
N ILE A 22 -9.45 10.55 16.74
CA ILE A 22 -9.84 10.97 18.09
C ILE A 22 -9.36 12.38 18.45
N GLU A 23 -8.57 13.02 17.56
CA GLU A 23 -8.06 14.38 17.77
C GLU A 23 -9.07 15.44 17.27
N PRO A 24 -9.71 16.20 18.16
CA PRO A 24 -10.77 17.15 17.78
C PRO A 24 -10.23 18.41 17.09
N GLU A 25 -8.94 18.72 17.25
CA GLU A 25 -8.32 19.97 16.78
C GLU A 25 -8.18 20.02 15.25
N TYR A 26 -8.15 18.86 14.58
CA TYR A 26 -7.90 18.78 13.14
C TYR A 26 -8.90 17.87 12.40
N PRO A 27 -10.14 18.34 12.16
CA PRO A 27 -11.22 17.51 11.63
C PRO A 27 -10.96 16.96 10.22
N PHE A 28 -10.06 17.56 9.44
CA PHE A 28 -9.75 17.12 8.07
C PHE A 28 -8.72 15.99 8.00
N ILE A 29 -7.86 15.85 9.03
CA ILE A 29 -6.78 14.86 9.05
C ILE A 29 -7.32 13.42 8.97
N PRO A 30 -8.36 13.03 9.73
CA PRO A 30 -8.92 11.68 9.66
C PRO A 30 -9.41 11.29 8.27
N TYR A 31 -10.03 12.21 7.53
CA TYR A 31 -10.48 11.96 6.16
C TYR A 31 -9.30 11.76 5.21
N PHE A 32 -8.24 12.55 5.35
CA PHE A 32 -7.02 12.41 4.56
C PHE A 32 -6.38 11.03 4.76
N PHE A 33 -6.19 10.60 6.01
CA PHE A 33 -5.65 9.28 6.34
C PHE A 33 -6.60 8.15 5.92
N GLY A 34 -7.91 8.34 6.07
CA GLY A 34 -8.94 7.39 5.64
C GLY A 34 -8.89 7.13 4.13
N ILE A 35 -8.69 8.17 3.32
CA ILE A 35 -8.50 8.02 1.87
C ILE A 35 -7.26 7.16 1.56
N ILE A 36 -6.14 7.39 2.26
CA ILE A 36 -4.91 6.61 2.05
C ILE A 36 -5.12 5.13 2.39
N VAL A 37 -5.76 4.84 3.54
CA VAL A 37 -6.11 3.48 3.96
C VAL A 37 -7.05 2.83 2.93
N LEU A 38 -8.04 3.56 2.42
CA LEU A 38 -8.95 3.07 1.39
C LEU A 38 -8.18 2.67 0.12
N PHE A 39 -7.26 3.51 -0.36
CA PHE A 39 -6.43 3.16 -1.52
C PHE A 39 -5.51 1.96 -1.24
N ASN A 40 -4.98 1.80 -0.03
CA ASN A 40 -4.22 0.60 0.33
C ASN A 40 -5.10 -0.66 0.28
N ILE A 41 -6.33 -0.59 0.78
CA ILE A 41 -7.30 -1.70 0.71
C ILE A 41 -7.63 -2.03 -0.74
N ILE A 42 -7.90 -1.02 -1.58
CA ILE A 42 -8.14 -1.18 -3.02
C ILE A 42 -6.91 -1.84 -3.69
N GLY A 43 -5.70 -1.38 -3.36
CA GLY A 43 -4.45 -1.95 -3.88
C GLY A 43 -4.31 -3.45 -3.56
N ILE A 44 -4.56 -3.85 -2.31
CA ILE A 44 -4.58 -5.26 -1.91
C ILE A 44 -5.72 -6.02 -2.61
N GLY A 45 -6.91 -5.43 -2.74
CA GLY A 45 -8.05 -6.02 -3.44
C GLY A 45 -7.73 -6.32 -4.90
N LEU A 46 -7.10 -5.38 -5.61
CA LEU A 46 -6.62 -5.54 -6.98
C LEU A 46 -5.61 -6.69 -7.10
N ILE A 47 -4.69 -6.83 -6.14
CA ILE A 47 -3.75 -7.97 -6.11
C ILE A 47 -4.50 -9.29 -5.93
N LYS A 48 -5.52 -9.35 -5.07
CA LYS A 48 -6.31 -10.57 -4.83
C LYS A 48 -7.06 -11.05 -6.07
N ILE A 49 -7.57 -10.13 -6.90
CA ILE A 49 -8.27 -10.48 -8.15
C ILE A 49 -7.33 -10.67 -9.36
N GLY A 50 -6.02 -10.81 -9.12
CA GLY A 50 -5.02 -11.08 -10.16
C GLY A 50 -4.45 -9.85 -10.87
N LYS A 51 -4.95 -8.62 -10.60
CA LYS A 51 -4.40 -7.37 -11.14
C LYS A 51 -3.17 -6.90 -10.34
N VAL A 52 -2.15 -7.76 -10.25
CA VAL A 52 -1.01 -7.62 -9.32
C VAL A 52 -0.23 -6.31 -9.55
N LYS A 53 0.11 -6.00 -10.80
CA LYS A 53 0.88 -4.78 -11.15
C LYS A 53 0.15 -3.51 -10.73
N SER A 54 -1.12 -3.38 -11.13
CA SER A 54 -1.96 -2.23 -10.81
C SER A 54 -2.18 -2.11 -9.30
N GLY A 55 -2.50 -3.21 -8.62
CA GLY A 55 -2.72 -3.21 -7.18
C GLY A 55 -1.48 -2.84 -6.37
N ALA A 56 -0.30 -3.36 -6.75
CA ALA A 56 0.96 -2.98 -6.13
C ALA A 56 1.32 -1.51 -6.40
N MET A 57 1.04 -0.97 -7.60
CA MET A 57 1.28 0.44 -7.89
C MET A 57 0.37 1.37 -7.08
N VAL A 58 -0.92 1.05 -6.98
CA VAL A 58 -1.88 1.80 -6.14
C VAL A 58 -1.43 1.80 -4.69
N PHE A 59 -1.04 0.65 -4.15
CA PHE A 59 -0.54 0.53 -2.78
C PHE A 59 0.76 1.32 -2.56
N LEU A 60 1.68 1.27 -3.53
CA LEU A 60 2.95 1.99 -3.49
C LEU A 60 2.74 3.51 -3.41
N ILE A 61 1.93 4.06 -4.32
CA ILE A 61 1.66 5.51 -4.39
C ILE A 61 0.99 5.99 -3.11
N SER A 62 -0.08 5.30 -2.68
CA SER A 62 -0.81 5.67 -1.47
C SER A 62 0.06 5.59 -0.21
N SER A 63 0.88 4.54 -0.06
CA SER A 63 1.81 4.42 1.06
C SER A 63 2.94 5.46 1.02
N GLY A 64 3.39 5.84 -0.18
CA GLY A 64 4.43 6.85 -0.37
C GLY A 64 4.03 8.25 0.09
N ILE A 65 2.74 8.53 0.26
CA ILE A 65 2.26 9.82 0.80
C ILE A 65 2.57 9.94 2.30
N LEU A 66 2.68 8.82 3.03
CA LEU A 66 2.86 8.79 4.48
C LEU A 66 4.34 8.69 4.93
N VAL A 67 5.28 9.17 4.12
CA VAL A 67 6.72 9.14 4.47
C VAL A 67 6.97 9.93 5.77
N PRO A 68 7.77 9.40 6.72
CA PRO A 68 8.55 8.16 6.63
C PRO A 68 7.80 6.88 6.99
N ILE A 69 6.68 6.99 7.71
CA ILE A 69 5.95 5.85 8.29
C ILE A 69 5.47 4.86 7.20
N GLY A 70 4.99 5.38 6.07
CA GLY A 70 4.48 4.58 4.96
C GLY A 70 5.53 3.89 4.11
N LEU A 71 6.82 4.12 4.38
CA LEU A 71 7.90 3.47 3.63
C LEU A 71 7.88 1.95 3.79
N ILE A 72 7.47 1.41 4.94
CA ILE A 72 7.39 -0.04 5.15
C ILE A 72 6.44 -0.67 4.13
N GLY A 73 5.23 -0.11 4.00
CA GLY A 73 4.24 -0.55 3.03
C GLY A 73 4.70 -0.34 1.58
N ALA A 74 5.28 0.82 1.29
CA ALA A 74 5.81 1.16 -0.02
C ALA A 74 6.91 0.18 -0.47
N MET A 75 7.86 -0.15 0.40
CA MET A 75 8.91 -1.13 0.13
C MET A 75 8.33 -2.53 -0.13
N GLY A 76 7.30 -2.92 0.61
CA GLY A 76 6.58 -4.17 0.35
C GLY A 76 5.99 -4.23 -1.06
N ALA A 77 5.30 -3.16 -1.47
CA ALA A 77 4.72 -3.06 -2.81
C ALA A 77 5.81 -3.00 -3.91
N ARG A 78 6.92 -2.32 -3.65
CA ARG A 78 8.07 -2.27 -4.55
C ARG A 78 8.65 -3.66 -4.81
N LYS A 79 8.83 -4.47 -3.76
CA LYS A 79 9.28 -5.87 -3.91
C LYS A 79 8.34 -6.73 -4.75
N VAL A 80 7.02 -6.50 -4.65
CA VAL A 80 6.04 -7.20 -5.51
C VAL A 80 6.23 -6.82 -6.97
N LEU A 81 6.39 -5.52 -7.27
CA LEU A 81 6.63 -5.03 -8.64
C LEU A 81 7.97 -5.53 -9.21
N ASP A 82 9.02 -5.54 -8.40
CA ASP A 82 10.34 -5.99 -8.83
C ASP A 82 10.34 -7.50 -9.11
N LYS A 83 9.62 -8.30 -8.31
CA LYS A 83 9.42 -9.72 -8.62
C LYS A 83 8.66 -9.90 -9.93
N LEU A 84 7.57 -9.16 -10.14
CA LEU A 84 6.78 -9.25 -11.38
C LEU A 84 7.65 -8.97 -12.62
N LYS A 85 8.47 -7.91 -12.57
CA LYS A 85 9.42 -7.57 -13.65
C LYS A 85 10.45 -8.67 -13.90
N LYS A 86 10.96 -9.29 -12.82
CA LYS A 86 11.92 -10.39 -12.93
C LYS A 86 11.28 -11.62 -13.59
N ASP A 87 10.06 -11.96 -13.20
CA ASP A 87 9.32 -13.10 -13.75
C ASP A 87 8.98 -12.86 -15.24
N GLU A 88 8.56 -11.65 -15.61
CA GLU A 88 8.35 -11.25 -17.02
C GLU A 88 9.63 -11.37 -17.85
N PHE A 89 10.78 -10.94 -17.31
CA PHE A 89 12.06 -11.01 -18.01
C PHE A 89 12.54 -12.45 -18.24
N ILE A 90 12.37 -13.33 -17.26
CA ILE A 90 12.75 -14.75 -17.38
C ILE A 90 11.87 -15.45 -18.41
N ASN A 91 10.56 -15.24 -18.36
CA ASN A 91 9.61 -15.87 -19.28
C ASN A 91 9.78 -15.40 -20.73
N ASN A 92 10.22 -14.15 -20.96
CA ASN A 92 10.52 -13.65 -22.30
C ASN A 92 11.87 -14.11 -22.87
N LYS A 93 12.70 -14.80 -22.08
CA LYS A 93 13.99 -15.38 -22.49
C LYS A 93 13.94 -16.91 -22.70
N ALA A 94 12.80 -17.54 -22.42
CA ALA A 94 12.52 -18.95 -22.68
C ALA A 94 11.73 -19.10 -23.98
#